data_AF-A0A521SWZ5-F1
#
_entry.id   AF-A0A521SWZ5-F1
#
_cell.length_a   1.000
_cell.length_b   1.000
_cell.length_c   1.000
_cell.angle_alpha   90.00
_cell.angle_beta   90.00
_cell.angle_gamma   90.00
#
_symmetry.space_group_name_H-M   'P 1'
#
loop_
_entity.id
_entity.type
_entity.pdbx_description
1 polymer ?
#
loop_
_entity_poly.entity_id
_entity_poly.type
_entity_poly.pdbx_seq_one_letter_code
_entity_poly.pdbx_strand_id
1 'polypeptide(L)'
;MKIISRFFQFIAILLMGLVIITLPLTLAARNLGRVLFNGDAVLSLANDNFLNPEFLASVGQEVVQGALSEPDLEDVDGAAVNRVMLAALNNLTRAEWTHMMEIIAPQTVVSDLAETTVTGFYDWLDDDDALVPELVLDIRPWKDSMADNALPLMETILNALPPCDTAGTQTYQIEQEDLGVAESLPACRPPEPLYSELLNVGATILPDRIAQTPDVIDFTGQLMPQQGLGLADLKQNLLDLR
;
A
#
# COMPACT_ATOMS: atom_id res chain seq x y z
N MET A 1 15.83 -36.35 -56.53
CA MET A 1 16.34 -34.98 -56.27
C MET A 1 15.28 -33.99 -55.78
N LYS A 2 14.07 -33.90 -56.36
CA LYS A 2 13.03 -32.92 -55.93
C LYS A 2 12.52 -33.06 -54.48
N ILE A 3 12.47 -34.28 -53.94
CA ILE A 3 11.99 -34.55 -52.57
C ILE A 3 12.97 -33.98 -51.53
N ILE A 4 14.28 -34.17 -51.74
CA ILE A 4 15.34 -33.65 -50.86
C ILE A 4 15.30 -32.12 -50.83
N SER A 5 15.12 -31.47 -51.99
CA SER A 5 15.00 -30.01 -52.06
C SER A 5 13.78 -29.46 -51.30
N ARG A 6 12.61 -30.11 -51.38
CA ARG A 6 11.42 -29.70 -50.62
C ARG A 6 11.56 -29.91 -49.12
N PHE A 7 12.26 -30.96 -48.71
CA PHE A 7 12.56 -31.20 -47.30
C PHE A 7 13.47 -30.12 -46.71
N PHE A 8 14.54 -29.74 -47.41
CA PHE A 8 15.40 -28.63 -46.99
C PHE A 8 14.67 -27.27 -46.99
N GLN A 9 13.77 -27.02 -47.94
CA GLN A 9 12.93 -25.82 -47.91
C GLN A 9 12.01 -25.77 -46.69
N PHE A 10 11.42 -26.90 -46.29
CA PHE A 10 10.58 -26.97 -45.10
C PHE A 10 11.38 -26.70 -43.81
N ILE A 11 12.57 -27.28 -43.67
CA ILE A 11 13.47 -27.01 -42.55
C ILE A 11 13.89 -25.54 -42.52
N ALA A 12 14.21 -24.96 -43.68
CA ALA A 12 14.59 -23.55 -43.76
C ALA A 12 13.46 -22.62 -43.33
N ILE A 13 12.21 -22.92 -43.69
CA ILE A 13 11.03 -22.15 -43.25
C ILE A 13 10.83 -22.27 -41.74
N LEU A 14 11.00 -23.47 -41.16
CA LEU A 14 10.92 -23.67 -39.70
C LEU A 14 12.02 -22.91 -38.96
N LEU A 15 13.26 -22.97 -39.43
CA LEU A 15 14.37 -22.20 -38.86
C LEU A 15 14.14 -20.69 -38.97
N MET A 16 13.61 -20.22 -40.10
CA MET A 16 13.29 -18.81 -40.28
C MET A 16 12.18 -18.36 -39.32
N GLY A 17 11.13 -19.18 -39.14
CA GLY A 17 10.09 -18.92 -38.15
C GLY A 17 10.63 -18.90 -36.72
N LEU A 18 11.52 -19.83 -36.38
CA LEU A 18 12.20 -19.86 -35.08
C LEU A 18 13.00 -18.57 -34.85
N VAL A 19 13.79 -18.12 -35.82
CA VAL A 19 14.58 -16.88 -35.71
C VAL A 19 13.66 -15.66 -35.58
N ILE A 20 12.57 -15.59 -36.33
CA ILE A 20 11.60 -14.47 -36.27
C ILE A 20 10.95 -14.37 -34.88
N ILE A 21 10.73 -15.48 -34.19
CA ILE A 21 10.11 -15.50 -32.85
C ILE A 21 11.16 -15.31 -31.76
N THR A 22 12.32 -15.98 -31.86
CA THR A 22 13.37 -15.91 -30.83
C THR A 22 14.02 -14.54 -30.76
N LEU A 23 14.22 -13.86 -31.88
CA LEU A 23 14.89 -12.56 -31.89
C LEU A 23 14.14 -11.47 -31.09
N PRO A 24 12.83 -11.23 -31.25
CA PRO A 24 12.09 -10.29 -30.41
C PRO A 24 11.99 -10.77 -28.95
N LEU A 25 11.91 -12.08 -28.70
CA LEU A 25 11.94 -12.62 -27.33
C LEU A 25 13.29 -12.36 -26.64
N THR A 26 14.41 -12.57 -27.33
CA THR A 26 15.75 -12.30 -26.79
C THR A 26 15.97 -10.81 -26.58
N LEU A 27 15.46 -9.96 -27.48
CA LEU A 27 15.49 -8.50 -27.29
C LEU A 27 14.62 -8.06 -26.10
N ALA A 28 13.42 -8.62 -25.95
CA ALA A 28 12.54 -8.36 -24.81
C ALA A 28 13.18 -8.83 -23.51
N ALA A 29 13.72 -10.05 -23.46
CA ALA A 29 14.43 -10.59 -22.31
C ALA A 29 15.66 -9.75 -21.93
N ARG A 30 16.44 -9.30 -22.92
CA ARG A 30 17.58 -8.40 -22.70
C ARG A 30 17.15 -7.03 -22.16
N ASN A 31 16.06 -6.46 -22.70
CA ASN A 31 15.54 -5.19 -22.22
C ASN A 31 14.97 -5.32 -20.80
N LEU A 32 14.24 -6.39 -20.52
CA LEU A 32 13.74 -6.70 -19.18
C LEU A 32 14.90 -6.89 -18.19
N GLY A 33 15.93 -7.67 -18.55
CA GLY A 33 17.13 -7.82 -17.73
C GLY A 33 17.82 -6.48 -17.48
N ARG A 34 17.98 -5.63 -18.50
CA ARG A 34 18.59 -4.30 -18.31
C ARG A 34 17.81 -3.40 -17.37
N VAL A 35 16.48 -3.53 -17.33
CA VAL A 35 15.63 -2.76 -16.41
C VAL A 35 15.67 -3.38 -15.00
N LEU A 36 15.55 -4.70 -14.88
CA LEU A 36 15.52 -5.43 -13.61
C LEU A 36 16.86 -5.48 -12.87
N PHE A 37 17.98 -5.22 -13.57
CA PHE A 37 19.32 -5.13 -12.99
C PHE A 37 19.86 -3.69 -12.96
N ASN A 38 18.99 -2.68 -13.13
CA ASN A 38 19.34 -1.28 -12.99
C ASN A 38 18.41 -0.62 -11.97
N GLY A 39 18.94 -0.31 -10.79
CA GLY A 39 18.19 0.30 -9.69
C GLY A 39 17.46 1.57 -10.09
N ASP A 40 18.13 2.47 -10.83
CA ASP A 40 17.53 3.72 -11.30
C ASP A 40 16.33 3.47 -12.24
N ALA A 41 16.42 2.45 -13.11
CA ALA A 41 15.34 2.10 -14.02
C ALA A 41 14.14 1.49 -13.29
N VAL A 42 14.38 0.64 -12.27
CA VAL A 42 13.32 0.10 -11.41
C VAL A 42 12.65 1.21 -10.60
N LEU A 43 13.45 2.12 -10.02
CA LEU A 43 12.94 3.25 -9.25
C LEU A 43 12.11 4.20 -10.10
N SER A 44 12.56 4.52 -11.33
CA SER A 44 11.77 5.31 -12.29
C SER A 44 10.45 4.61 -12.64
N LEU A 45 10.48 3.30 -12.91
CA LEU A 45 9.27 2.53 -13.23
C LEU A 45 8.30 2.50 -12.04
N ALA A 46 8.82 2.32 -10.82
CA ALA A 46 8.05 2.33 -9.59
C ALA A 46 7.34 3.68 -9.39
N ASN A 47 8.10 4.79 -9.49
CA ASN A 47 7.56 6.14 -9.39
C ASN A 47 6.48 6.42 -10.44
N ASP A 48 6.70 6.01 -11.70
CA ASP A 48 5.77 6.32 -12.79
C ASP A 48 4.48 5.47 -12.77
N ASN A 49 4.51 4.26 -12.20
CA ASN A 49 3.41 3.30 -12.37
C ASN A 49 2.78 2.80 -11.07
N PHE A 50 3.56 2.62 -10.00
CA PHE A 50 3.12 1.93 -8.79
C PHE A 50 2.98 2.86 -7.58
N LEU A 51 3.58 4.04 -7.65
CA LEU A 51 3.65 4.97 -6.52
C LEU A 51 2.78 6.21 -6.74
N ASN A 52 1.83 6.14 -7.67
CA ASN A 52 0.86 7.20 -7.85
C ASN A 52 -0.24 7.14 -6.75
N PRO A 53 -0.85 8.28 -6.40
CA PRO A 53 -1.89 8.33 -5.37
C PRO A 53 -3.12 7.44 -5.67
N GLU A 54 -3.44 7.19 -6.94
CA GLU A 54 -4.57 6.32 -7.33
C GLU A 54 -4.33 4.84 -6.98
N PHE A 55 -3.09 4.36 -7.15
CA PHE A 55 -2.69 3.03 -6.77
C PHE A 55 -2.71 2.90 -5.24
N LEU A 56 -2.11 3.85 -4.52
CA LEU A 56 -2.11 3.87 -3.05
C LEU A 56 -3.55 3.92 -2.49
N ALA A 57 -4.43 4.70 -3.11
CA ALA A 57 -5.85 4.74 -2.78
C ALA A 57 -6.53 3.38 -2.95
N SER A 58 -6.22 2.67 -4.03
CA SER A 58 -6.79 1.34 -4.29
C SER A 58 -6.31 0.31 -3.25
N VAL A 59 -5.02 0.32 -2.93
CA VAL A 59 -4.45 -0.55 -1.88
C VAL A 59 -5.03 -0.22 -0.51
N GLY A 60 -5.12 1.06 -0.14
CA GLY A 60 -5.70 1.49 1.13
C GLY A 60 -7.17 1.08 1.27
N GLN A 61 -7.94 1.20 0.18
CA GLN A 61 -9.33 0.75 0.13
C GLN A 61 -9.45 -0.78 0.35
N GLU A 62 -8.58 -1.58 -0.29
CA GLU A 62 -8.58 -3.04 -0.10
C GLU A 62 -8.21 -3.44 1.34
N VAL A 63 -7.24 -2.75 1.96
CA VAL A 63 -6.85 -3.00 3.35
C VAL A 63 -8.02 -2.72 4.30
N VAL A 64 -8.73 -1.61 4.12
CA VAL A 64 -9.91 -1.29 4.96
C VAL A 64 -11.04 -2.30 4.75
N GLN A 65 -11.29 -2.74 3.53
CA GLN A 65 -12.29 -3.78 3.26
C GLN A 65 -11.92 -5.12 3.91
N GLY A 66 -10.62 -5.44 3.93
CA GLY A 66 -10.09 -6.60 4.65
C GLY A 66 -10.34 -6.49 6.16
N ALA A 67 -9.98 -5.36 6.77
CA ALA A 67 -10.17 -5.11 8.20
C ALA A 67 -11.65 -5.16 8.62
N LEU A 68 -12.56 -4.70 7.76
CA LEU A 68 -14.00 -4.80 8.00
C LEU A 68 -14.54 -6.23 8.01
N SER A 69 -13.80 -7.18 7.45
CA SER A 69 -14.19 -8.58 7.39
C SER A 69 -13.73 -9.39 8.61
N GLU A 70 -12.95 -8.78 9.52
CA GLU A 70 -12.41 -9.45 10.70
C GLU A 70 -13.39 -9.38 11.89
N PRO A 71 -13.75 -10.53 12.51
CA PRO A 71 -14.76 -10.59 13.58
C PRO A 71 -14.28 -10.09 14.95
N ASP A 72 -12.99 -9.78 15.14
CA ASP A 72 -12.38 -9.48 16.45
C ASP A 72 -12.51 -8.00 16.89
N LEU A 73 -13.29 -7.17 16.18
CA LEU A 73 -13.46 -5.75 16.51
C LEU A 73 -14.41 -5.49 17.70
N GLU A 74 -15.04 -6.52 18.28
CA GLU A 74 -16.09 -6.38 19.29
C GLU A 74 -15.59 -6.22 20.73
N ASP A 75 -14.36 -6.63 21.07
CA ASP A 75 -13.86 -6.73 22.45
C ASP A 75 -12.90 -5.60 22.90
N VAL A 76 -12.85 -4.47 22.19
CA VAL A 76 -11.94 -3.35 22.48
C VAL A 76 -12.70 -2.12 22.99
N ASP A 77 -12.22 -1.50 24.08
CA ASP A 77 -12.71 -0.18 24.54
C ASP A 77 -12.72 0.82 23.37
N GLY A 78 -13.89 1.41 23.08
CA GLY A 78 -14.09 2.30 21.93
C GLY A 78 -14.52 1.59 20.63
N ALA A 79 -14.96 0.33 20.68
CA ALA A 79 -15.45 -0.43 19.51
C ALA A 79 -16.55 0.29 18.71
N ALA A 80 -17.41 1.08 19.34
CA ALA A 80 -18.41 1.88 18.63
C ALA A 80 -17.79 2.98 17.76
N VAL A 81 -16.83 3.74 18.31
CA VAL A 81 -16.10 4.78 17.57
C VAL A 81 -15.30 4.16 16.42
N ASN A 82 -14.62 3.03 16.68
CA ASN A 82 -13.85 2.33 15.65
C ASN A 82 -14.75 1.85 14.49
N ARG A 83 -15.93 1.30 14.81
CA ARG A 83 -16.92 0.91 13.78
C ARG A 83 -17.40 2.10 12.95
N VAL A 84 -17.65 3.25 13.58
CA VAL A 84 -18.04 4.47 12.84
C VAL A 84 -16.91 4.95 11.94
N MET A 85 -15.66 4.93 12.41
CA MET A 85 -14.49 5.32 11.60
C MET A 85 -14.25 4.37 10.44
N LEU A 86 -14.35 3.05 10.65
CA LEU A 86 -14.23 2.07 9.56
C LEU A 86 -15.40 2.19 8.56
N ALA A 87 -16.61 2.45 9.04
CA ALA A 87 -17.75 2.73 8.17
C ALA A 87 -17.54 4.02 7.37
N ALA A 88 -16.95 5.05 7.98
CA ALA A 88 -16.60 6.30 7.30
C ALA A 88 -15.57 6.06 6.19
N LEU A 89 -14.48 5.34 6.50
CA LEU A 89 -13.45 4.97 5.52
C LEU A 89 -14.00 4.14 4.36
N ASN A 90 -14.96 3.25 4.63
CA ASN A 90 -15.61 2.45 3.60
C ASN A 90 -16.58 3.24 2.72
N ASN A 91 -17.11 4.37 3.20
CA ASN A 91 -17.96 5.25 2.41
C ASN A 91 -17.17 6.28 1.59
N LEU A 92 -15.86 6.39 1.78
CA LEU A 92 -15.02 7.27 0.97
C LEU A 92 -15.12 6.88 -0.51
N THR A 93 -15.35 7.88 -1.35
CA THR A 93 -15.24 7.75 -2.79
C THR A 93 -13.78 7.55 -3.20
N ARG A 94 -13.54 7.04 -4.42
CA ARG A 94 -12.18 6.91 -4.94
C ARG A 94 -11.41 8.24 -4.95
N ALA A 95 -12.09 9.35 -5.27
CA ALA A 95 -11.44 10.67 -5.28
C ALA A 95 -11.03 11.12 -3.87
N GLU A 96 -11.85 10.85 -2.85
CA GLU A 96 -11.52 11.16 -1.45
C GLU A 96 -10.40 10.25 -0.93
N TRP A 97 -10.38 8.97 -1.31
CA TRP A 97 -9.25 8.07 -1.04
C TRP A 97 -7.94 8.58 -1.65
N THR A 98 -7.96 8.98 -2.93
CA THR A 98 -6.80 9.57 -3.60
C THR A 98 -6.33 10.82 -2.88
N HIS A 99 -7.25 11.74 -2.56
CA HIS A 99 -6.92 12.97 -1.84
C HIS A 99 -6.32 12.69 -0.45
N MET A 100 -6.90 11.74 0.28
CA MET A 100 -6.39 11.33 1.58
C MET A 100 -4.97 10.76 1.47
N MET A 101 -4.69 9.94 0.45
CA MET A 101 -3.35 9.39 0.22
C MET A 101 -2.35 10.47 -0.21
N GLU A 102 -2.74 11.50 -0.95
CA GLU A 102 -1.87 12.64 -1.26
C GLU A 102 -1.44 13.42 0.00
N ILE A 103 -2.32 13.44 1.01
CA ILE A 103 -2.05 14.08 2.31
C ILE A 103 -1.17 13.18 3.18
N ILE A 104 -1.52 11.90 3.31
CA ILE A 104 -0.82 10.95 4.19
C ILE A 104 0.57 10.62 3.63
N ALA A 105 0.64 10.44 2.31
CA ALA A 105 1.77 9.91 1.59
C ALA A 105 2.11 10.82 0.39
N PRO A 106 2.58 12.05 0.64
CA PRO A 106 2.95 12.94 -0.45
C PRO A 106 4.06 12.31 -1.28
N GLN A 107 4.11 12.66 -2.57
CA GLN A 107 5.01 12.02 -3.54
C GLN A 107 6.46 11.92 -3.07
N THR A 108 6.97 12.93 -2.35
CA THR A 108 8.32 12.92 -1.78
C THR A 108 8.53 11.76 -0.81
N VAL A 109 7.58 11.54 0.10
CA VAL A 109 7.63 10.47 1.10
C VAL A 109 7.55 9.09 0.45
N VAL A 110 6.72 8.95 -0.58
CA VAL A 110 6.57 7.70 -1.32
C VAL A 110 7.82 7.39 -2.16
N SER A 111 8.41 8.40 -2.79
CA SER A 111 9.63 8.26 -3.57
C SER A 111 10.83 7.89 -2.70
N ASP A 112 10.97 8.49 -1.51
CA ASP A 112 12.04 8.15 -0.55
C ASP A 112 11.92 6.69 -0.07
N LEU A 113 10.70 6.23 0.19
CA LEU A 113 10.42 4.84 0.58
C LEU A 113 10.84 3.86 -0.53
N ALA A 114 10.49 4.19 -1.77
CA ALA A 114 10.83 3.38 -2.92
C ALA A 114 12.33 3.37 -3.20
N GLU A 115 13.00 4.50 -3.07
CA GLU A 115 14.46 4.58 -3.17
C GLU A 115 15.12 3.69 -2.11
N THR A 116 14.69 3.80 -0.84
CA THR A 116 15.22 2.96 0.26
C THR A 116 14.99 1.48 -0.01
N THR A 117 13.80 1.10 -0.48
CA THR A 117 13.44 -0.29 -0.76
C THR A 117 14.23 -0.86 -1.94
N VAL A 118 14.35 -0.08 -3.03
CA VAL A 118 15.08 -0.48 -4.23
C VAL A 118 16.57 -0.58 -3.90
N THR A 119 17.16 0.44 -3.31
CA THR A 119 18.57 0.43 -2.90
C THR A 119 18.86 -0.74 -1.96
N GLY A 120 18.05 -0.96 -0.91
CA GLY A 120 18.23 -2.10 -0.01
C GLY A 120 18.15 -3.47 -0.71
N PHE A 121 17.29 -3.61 -1.73
CA PHE A 121 17.24 -4.81 -2.56
C PHE A 121 18.50 -5.00 -3.40
N TYR A 122 19.02 -3.94 -4.02
CA TYR A 122 20.24 -4.03 -4.85
C TYR A 122 21.51 -4.19 -4.00
N ASP A 123 21.59 -3.54 -2.85
CA ASP A 123 22.68 -3.73 -1.89
C ASP A 123 22.71 -5.19 -1.41
N TRP A 124 21.55 -5.79 -1.17
CA TRP A 124 21.45 -7.22 -0.87
C TRP A 124 21.90 -8.11 -2.03
N LEU A 125 21.60 -7.77 -3.27
CA LEU A 125 22.09 -8.53 -4.42
C LEU A 125 23.61 -8.46 -4.56
N ASP A 126 24.22 -7.32 -4.23
CA ASP A 126 25.67 -7.09 -4.39
C ASP A 126 26.50 -7.51 -3.15
N ASP A 127 25.91 -7.72 -1.97
CA ASP A 127 26.60 -8.22 -0.77
C ASP A 127 26.62 -9.75 -0.70
N ASP A 128 27.72 -10.41 -1.06
CA ASP A 128 27.86 -11.87 -1.07
C ASP A 128 27.50 -12.58 0.26
N ASP A 129 27.65 -11.91 1.41
CA ASP A 129 27.44 -12.50 2.73
C ASP A 129 26.00 -12.32 3.25
N ALA A 130 25.21 -11.44 2.62
CA ALA A 130 23.83 -11.17 3.03
C ALA A 130 22.84 -12.26 2.57
N LEU A 131 22.18 -12.92 3.53
CA LEU A 131 21.19 -13.99 3.27
C LEU A 131 19.79 -13.46 2.91
N VAL A 132 19.42 -12.29 3.42
CA VAL A 132 18.11 -11.65 3.19
C VAL A 132 18.31 -10.14 2.99
N PRO A 133 17.43 -9.46 2.23
CA PRO A 133 17.51 -8.01 2.12
C PRO A 133 17.15 -7.35 3.44
N GLU A 134 17.92 -6.33 3.82
CA GLU A 134 17.58 -5.46 4.93
C GLU A 134 16.45 -4.53 4.46
N LEU A 135 15.25 -4.78 4.96
CA LEU A 135 14.06 -3.99 4.61
C LEU A 135 13.55 -3.30 5.87
N VAL A 136 14.06 -2.10 6.08
CA VAL A 136 13.75 -1.23 7.21
C VAL A 136 13.02 -0.01 6.68
N LEU A 137 11.73 0.11 7.00
CA LEU A 137 10.91 1.23 6.55
C LEU A 137 10.82 2.29 7.66
N ASP A 138 11.33 3.48 7.39
CA ASP A 138 11.13 4.65 8.23
C ASP A 138 9.76 5.26 7.92
N ILE A 139 8.83 5.16 8.87
CA ILE A 139 7.47 5.68 8.70
C ILE A 139 7.28 7.04 9.37
N ARG A 140 8.32 7.64 9.96
CA ARG A 140 8.23 8.99 10.55
C ARG A 140 7.68 10.03 9.58
N PRO A 141 8.09 10.08 8.29
CA PRO A 141 7.54 11.08 7.38
C PRO A 141 6.04 10.93 7.15
N TRP A 142 5.53 9.69 7.17
CA TRP A 142 4.10 9.39 7.06
C TRP A 142 3.36 9.81 8.34
N LYS A 143 3.95 9.51 9.50
CA LYS A 143 3.42 9.89 10.82
C LYS A 143 3.32 11.40 10.95
N ASP A 144 4.38 12.11 10.59
CA ASP A 144 4.45 13.57 10.64
C ASP A 144 3.43 14.18 9.68
N SER A 145 3.33 13.67 8.44
CA SER A 145 2.33 14.14 7.47
C SER A 145 0.90 13.95 7.97
N MET A 146 0.59 12.80 8.58
CA MET A 146 -0.71 12.55 9.17
C MET A 146 -1.00 13.44 10.38
N ALA A 147 0.00 13.68 11.24
CA ALA A 147 -0.14 14.53 12.42
C ALA A 147 -0.39 15.99 12.02
N ASP A 148 0.41 16.52 11.09
CA ASP A 148 0.30 17.90 10.58
C ASP A 148 -1.02 18.15 9.86
N ASN A 149 -1.61 17.09 9.29
CA ASN A 149 -2.86 17.14 8.53
C ASN A 149 -4.03 16.45 9.24
N ALA A 150 -3.98 16.29 10.57
CA ALA A 150 -4.99 15.54 11.30
C ALA A 150 -6.41 16.11 11.11
N LEU A 151 -6.56 17.44 11.10
CA LEU A 151 -7.85 18.10 10.90
C LEU A 151 -8.46 17.82 9.51
N PRO A 152 -7.79 18.12 8.37
CA PRO A 152 -8.36 17.83 7.05
C PRO A 152 -8.57 16.33 6.78
N LEU A 153 -7.75 15.45 7.37
CA LEU A 153 -7.97 14.01 7.31
C LEU A 153 -9.27 13.60 8.02
N MET A 154 -9.45 14.06 9.27
CA MET A 154 -10.67 13.79 10.03
C MET A 154 -11.92 14.40 9.37
N GLU A 155 -11.81 15.57 8.75
CA GLU A 155 -12.90 16.20 8.00
C GLU A 155 -13.30 15.34 6.80
N THR A 156 -12.32 14.83 6.05
CA THR A 156 -12.57 13.96 4.89
C THR A 156 -13.24 12.66 5.33
N ILE A 157 -12.76 12.05 6.40
CA ILE A 157 -13.35 10.83 6.98
C ILE A 157 -14.79 11.09 7.42
N LEU A 158 -15.05 12.11 8.25
CA LEU A 158 -16.40 12.36 8.78
C LEU A 158 -17.39 12.79 7.70
N ASN A 159 -16.95 13.49 6.66
CA ASN A 159 -17.80 13.89 5.54
C ASN A 159 -18.18 12.74 4.61
N ALA A 160 -17.44 11.64 4.63
CA ALA A 160 -17.80 10.42 3.91
C ALA A 160 -19.08 9.76 4.45
N LEU A 161 -19.44 10.04 5.71
CA LEU A 161 -20.64 9.47 6.31
C LEU A 161 -21.92 10.11 5.77
N PRO A 162 -22.99 9.33 5.52
CA PRO A 162 -24.27 9.88 5.11
C PRO A 162 -24.89 10.72 6.25
N PRO A 163 -25.72 11.74 5.93
CA PRO A 163 -26.41 12.49 6.97
C PRO A 163 -27.28 11.58 7.84
N CYS A 164 -27.29 11.80 9.15
CA CYS A 164 -28.16 11.05 10.05
C CYS A 164 -29.64 11.30 9.77
N ASP A 165 -30.45 10.25 9.93
CA ASP A 165 -31.89 10.37 10.06
C ASP A 165 -32.29 10.80 11.48
N THR A 166 -33.60 10.92 11.72
CA THR A 166 -34.13 11.35 13.02
C THR A 166 -33.71 10.40 14.16
N ALA A 167 -33.62 9.10 13.91
CA ALA A 167 -33.26 8.11 14.92
C ALA A 167 -31.77 8.15 15.26
N GLY A 168 -30.90 8.25 14.25
CA GLY A 168 -29.46 8.42 14.45
C GLY A 168 -29.13 9.73 15.17
N THR A 169 -29.85 10.81 14.84
CA THR A 169 -29.71 12.10 15.54
C THR A 169 -30.07 12.00 17.02
N GLN A 170 -31.16 11.30 17.35
CA GLN A 170 -31.55 11.08 18.75
C GLN A 170 -30.53 10.23 19.50
N THR A 171 -29.97 9.21 18.86
CA THR A 171 -28.93 8.35 19.46
C THR A 171 -27.69 9.16 19.81
N TYR A 172 -27.21 10.01 18.89
CA TYR A 172 -26.08 10.90 19.19
C TYR A 172 -26.37 11.90 20.31
N GLN A 173 -27.61 12.39 20.44
CA GLN A 173 -27.98 13.29 21.53
C GLN A 173 -28.01 12.60 22.90
N ILE A 174 -28.34 11.30 22.94
CA ILE A 174 -28.35 10.50 24.17
C ILE A 174 -26.93 10.15 24.59
N GLU A 175 -26.09 9.76 23.62
CA GLU A 175 -24.73 9.29 23.85
C GLU A 175 -23.69 10.44 23.90
N GLN A 176 -24.10 11.70 23.76
CA GLN A 176 -23.21 12.86 23.69
C GLN A 176 -22.32 13.00 24.94
N GLU A 177 -22.84 12.65 26.11
CA GLU A 177 -22.13 12.79 27.39
C GLU A 177 -21.05 11.71 27.61
N ASP A 178 -21.10 10.60 26.86
CA ASP A 178 -20.22 9.45 27.10
C ASP A 178 -19.81 8.71 25.81
N LEU A 179 -19.43 9.48 24.77
CA LEU A 179 -19.02 8.95 23.47
C LEU A 179 -17.90 7.90 23.52
N GLY A 180 -17.07 7.92 24.57
CA GLY A 180 -16.01 6.93 24.79
C GLY A 180 -16.49 5.58 25.32
N VAL A 181 -17.72 5.53 25.85
CA VAL A 181 -18.33 4.37 26.52
C VAL A 181 -19.60 3.89 25.79
N ALA A 182 -20.06 4.65 24.79
CA ALA A 182 -21.23 4.31 23.98
C ALA A 182 -21.13 2.90 23.38
N GLU A 183 -22.11 2.04 23.68
CA GLU A 183 -22.15 0.66 23.18
C GLU A 183 -22.44 0.60 21.67
N SER A 184 -23.14 1.60 21.14
CA SER A 184 -23.42 1.72 19.71
C SER A 184 -23.56 3.17 19.28
N LEU A 185 -22.73 3.58 18.31
CA LEU A 185 -22.88 4.85 17.61
C LEU A 185 -23.44 4.59 16.20
N PRO A 186 -24.38 5.40 15.71
CA PRO A 186 -24.92 5.21 14.37
C PRO A 186 -23.87 5.59 13.33
N ALA A 187 -23.75 4.79 12.27
CA ALA A 187 -22.82 5.00 11.16
C ALA A 187 -23.31 6.11 10.21
N CYS A 188 -23.51 7.30 10.74
CA CYS A 188 -23.96 8.49 10.01
C CYS A 188 -23.25 9.74 10.55
N ARG A 189 -23.23 10.79 9.76
CA ARG A 189 -22.56 12.05 10.07
C ARG A 189 -23.29 12.77 11.20
N PRO A 190 -22.63 13.01 12.34
CA PRO A 190 -23.24 13.64 13.51
C PRO A 190 -23.74 15.05 13.18
N PRO A 191 -24.82 15.53 13.82
CA PRO A 191 -25.30 16.90 13.68
C PRO A 191 -24.40 17.89 14.44
N GLU A 192 -24.53 19.18 14.15
CA GLU A 192 -23.92 20.23 14.98
C GLU A 192 -24.60 20.33 16.36
N PRO A 193 -23.86 20.65 17.44
CA PRO A 193 -22.42 21.00 17.48
C PRO A 193 -21.47 19.79 17.55
N LEU A 194 -22.02 18.57 17.65
CA LEU A 194 -21.25 17.35 17.89
C LEU A 194 -20.26 17.02 16.76
N TYR A 195 -20.61 17.34 15.51
CA TYR A 195 -19.70 17.24 14.37
C TYR A 195 -18.41 18.02 14.61
N SER A 196 -18.52 19.31 14.94
CA SER A 196 -17.38 20.19 15.19
C SER A 196 -16.56 19.71 16.41
N GLU A 197 -17.22 19.18 17.43
CA GLU A 197 -16.56 18.63 18.61
C GLU A 197 -15.75 17.36 18.28
N LEU A 198 -16.36 16.39 17.60
CA LEU A 198 -15.70 15.16 17.17
C LEU A 198 -14.55 15.43 16.20
N LEU A 199 -14.71 16.41 15.31
CA LEU A 199 -13.65 16.84 14.42
C LEU A 199 -12.44 17.38 15.19
N ASN A 200 -12.66 18.28 16.16
CA ASN A 200 -11.60 18.86 16.97
C ASN A 200 -10.93 17.83 17.89
N VAL A 201 -11.74 16.98 18.55
CA VAL A 201 -11.24 15.91 19.42
C VAL A 201 -10.44 14.89 18.60
N GLY A 202 -10.97 14.45 17.46
CA GLY A 202 -10.28 13.54 16.55
C GLY A 202 -8.97 14.12 16.04
N ALA A 203 -8.96 15.38 15.60
CA ALA A 203 -7.74 16.06 15.15
C ALA A 203 -6.70 16.24 16.27
N THR A 204 -7.13 16.28 17.53
CA THR A 204 -6.22 16.36 18.69
C THR A 204 -5.68 14.98 19.09
N ILE A 205 -6.50 13.94 19.04
CA ILE A 205 -6.14 12.58 19.47
C ILE A 205 -5.35 11.83 18.40
N LEU A 206 -5.61 12.09 17.12
CA LEU A 206 -4.98 11.37 16.02
C LEU A 206 -3.44 11.46 16.05
N PRO A 207 -2.81 12.64 16.24
CA PRO A 207 -1.36 12.73 16.41
C PRO A 207 -0.84 11.87 17.58
N ASP A 208 -1.51 11.87 18.73
CA ASP A 208 -1.10 11.10 19.91
C ASP A 208 -1.19 9.59 19.67
N ARG A 209 -2.19 9.14 18.90
CA ARG A 209 -2.35 7.73 18.51
C ARG A 209 -1.31 7.31 17.50
N ILE A 210 -1.02 8.16 16.53
CA ILE A 210 0.02 7.91 15.53
C ILE A 210 1.40 7.90 16.21
N ALA A 211 1.66 8.76 17.19
CA ALA A 211 2.92 8.78 17.91
C ALA A 211 3.24 7.44 18.63
N GLN A 212 2.22 6.66 18.99
CA GLN A 212 2.36 5.35 19.63
C GLN A 212 2.78 4.23 18.65
N THR A 213 2.66 4.43 17.34
CA THR A 213 3.16 3.47 16.36
C THR A 213 4.69 3.54 16.29
N PRO A 214 5.39 2.43 16.05
CA PRO A 214 6.85 2.44 15.93
C PRO A 214 7.28 3.35 14.78
N ASP A 215 8.36 4.11 14.96
CA ASP A 215 8.92 4.98 13.92
C ASP A 215 9.49 4.19 12.73
N VAL A 216 9.91 2.96 13.01
CA VAL A 216 10.59 2.09 12.06
C VAL A 216 9.93 0.73 12.07
N ILE A 217 9.62 0.22 10.87
CA ILE A 217 9.12 -1.14 10.68
C ILE A 217 10.24 -1.97 10.04
N ASP A 218 10.78 -2.92 10.80
CA ASP A 218 11.78 -3.85 10.33
C ASP A 218 11.13 -5.16 9.87
N PHE A 219 11.20 -5.43 8.56
CA PHE A 219 10.69 -6.65 7.96
C PHE A 219 11.76 -7.75 7.88
N THR A 220 13.03 -7.44 8.12
CA THR A 220 14.16 -8.37 7.99
C THR A 220 13.97 -9.60 8.87
N GLY A 221 13.51 -9.39 10.12
CA GLY A 221 13.21 -10.48 11.06
C GLY A 221 12.05 -11.39 10.64
N GLN A 222 11.11 -10.89 9.84
CA GLN A 222 9.97 -11.67 9.34
C GLN A 222 10.35 -12.57 8.15
N LEU A 223 11.41 -12.20 7.42
CA LEU A 223 11.90 -12.94 6.25
C LEU A 223 12.79 -14.15 6.65
N MET A 224 13.40 -14.13 7.83
CA MET A 224 14.36 -15.17 8.28
C MET A 224 13.80 -16.58 8.59
N PRO A 225 12.64 -16.78 9.26
CA PRO A 225 12.33 -18.09 9.86
C PRO A 225 11.97 -19.21 8.88
N GLN A 226 11.50 -18.89 7.67
CA GLN A 226 11.14 -19.89 6.64
C GLN A 226 11.40 -19.44 5.19
N GLN A 227 11.48 -18.13 4.89
CA GLN A 227 11.66 -17.61 3.53
C GLN A 227 13.12 -17.31 3.18
N GLY A 228 14.00 -17.12 4.18
CA GLY A 228 15.40 -16.74 3.98
C GLY A 228 16.22 -17.74 3.15
N LEU A 229 15.94 -19.04 3.26
CA LEU A 229 16.59 -20.06 2.42
C LEU A 229 16.14 -19.95 0.95
N GLY A 230 14.85 -19.69 0.70
CA GLY A 230 14.34 -19.48 -0.66
C GLY A 230 14.82 -18.16 -1.28
N LEU A 231 15.06 -17.13 -0.46
CA LEU A 231 15.63 -15.85 -0.91
C LEU A 231 17.11 -15.98 -1.24
N ALA A 232 17.89 -16.72 -0.44
CA ALA A 232 19.28 -17.00 -0.77
C ALA A 232 19.42 -17.82 -2.06
N ASP A 233 18.57 -18.84 -2.26
CA ASP A 233 18.52 -19.59 -3.52
C ASP A 233 18.10 -18.70 -4.70
N LEU A 234 17.11 -17.83 -4.50
CA LEU A 234 16.69 -16.85 -5.52
C LEU A 234 17.83 -15.90 -5.88
N LYS A 235 18.57 -15.38 -4.90
CA LYS A 235 19.73 -14.52 -5.12
C LYS A 235 20.79 -15.21 -5.96
N GLN A 236 21.14 -16.45 -5.62
CA GLN A 236 22.12 -17.22 -6.41
C GLN A 236 21.64 -17.40 -7.86
N ASN A 237 20.37 -17.72 -8.07
CA ASN A 237 19.80 -17.84 -9.42
C ASN A 237 19.82 -16.51 -10.18
N LEU A 238 19.62 -15.37 -9.51
CA LEU A 238 19.67 -14.05 -10.12
C LEU A 238 21.11 -13.64 -10.47
N LEU A 239 22.09 -13.96 -9.62
CA LEU A 239 23.51 -13.75 -9.89
C LEU A 239 24.00 -14.59 -11.07
N ASP A 240 23.53 -15.83 -11.20
CA ASP A 240 23.87 -16.72 -12.33
C ASP A 240 23.30 -16.21 -13.68
N LEU A 241 22.33 -15.30 -13.66
CA LEU A 241 21.71 -14.69 -14.84
C LEU A 241 22.38 -13.36 -15.27
N ARG A 242 23.25 -12.77 -14.43
CA ARG A 242 23.96 -11.50 -14.67
C ARG A 242 25.19 -11.69 -15.56
#